data_AF-A0A7S3ZB41-F1
#
_entry.id   AF-A0A7S3ZB41-F1
#
_cell.length_a   1.000
_cell.length_b   1.000
_cell.length_c   1.000
_cell.angle_alpha   90.00
_cell.angle_beta   90.00
_cell.angle_gamma   90.00
#
_symmetry.space_group_name_H-M   'P 1'
#
loop_
_entity.id
_entity.type
_entity.pdbx_description
1 polymer ?
#
loop_
_entity_poly.entity_id
_entity_poly.type
_entity_poly.pdbx_seq_one_letter_code
_entity_poly.pdbx_strand_id
1 'polypeptide(L)'
;RLGKFYEATDAITADVAYRHTAQSDPDMDLTWVTAGHYFSRKFAPTDINRDMTLRSYLTSVGGKSVEIRTDALQADPDDPNREKLVNVCHTTMVALDARTRKPTNVPPMRADPTDEEGEARRLALAKSHRSRL
;
A
#
# COMPACT_ATOMS: atom_id res chain seq x y z
N ARG A 1 -4.41 -15.00 -13.41
CA ARG A 1 -4.46 -13.50 -13.39
C ARG A 1 -4.03 -12.88 -12.07
N LEU A 2 -4.15 -13.58 -10.95
CA LEU A 2 -3.62 -13.11 -9.67
C LEU A 2 -2.13 -12.74 -9.74
N GLY A 3 -1.32 -13.48 -10.52
CA GLY A 3 0.08 -13.12 -10.76
C GLY A 3 0.28 -11.70 -11.32
N LYS A 4 -0.51 -11.30 -12.33
CA LYS A 4 -0.46 -9.93 -12.89
C LYS A 4 -0.95 -8.88 -11.91
N PHE A 5 -1.93 -9.21 -11.08
CA PHE A 5 -2.34 -8.33 -9.98
C PHE A 5 -1.19 -8.12 -8.99
N TYR A 6 -0.53 -9.20 -8.53
CA TYR A 6 0.59 -9.08 -7.59
C TYR A 6 1.81 -8.39 -8.19
N GLU A 7 2.10 -8.58 -9.47
CA GLU A 7 3.15 -7.84 -10.18
C GLU A 7 2.87 -6.32 -10.17
N ALA A 8 1.63 -5.93 -10.47
CA ALA A 8 1.22 -4.53 -10.43
C ALA A 8 1.16 -3.97 -9.00
N THR A 9 0.71 -4.76 -8.03
CA THR A 9 0.73 -4.42 -6.60
C THR A 9 2.16 -4.19 -6.10
N ASP A 10 3.10 -5.07 -6.43
CA ASP A 10 4.51 -4.92 -6.05
C ASP A 10 5.10 -3.62 -6.61
N ALA A 11 4.89 -3.36 -7.91
CA ALA A 11 5.36 -2.14 -8.56
C ALA A 11 4.77 -0.86 -7.95
N ILE A 12 3.45 -0.79 -7.74
CA ILE A 12 2.81 0.42 -7.20
C ILE A 12 3.13 0.63 -5.72
N THR A 13 3.34 -0.45 -4.95
CA THR A 13 3.71 -0.33 -3.52
C THR A 13 5.14 0.16 -3.37
N ALA A 14 6.07 -0.26 -4.23
CA ALA A 14 7.41 0.32 -4.31
C ALA A 14 7.35 1.83 -4.60
N ASP A 15 6.60 2.22 -5.63
CA ASP A 15 6.42 3.62 -6.01
C ASP A 15 5.80 4.49 -4.90
N VAL A 16 4.79 3.98 -4.18
CA VAL A 16 4.24 4.65 -2.99
C VAL A 16 5.30 4.80 -1.88
N ALA A 17 6.11 3.77 -1.62
CA ALA A 17 7.18 3.84 -0.62
C ALA A 17 8.25 4.88 -0.97
N TYR A 18 8.66 4.94 -2.24
CA TYR A 18 9.60 5.96 -2.74
C TYR A 18 9.03 7.37 -2.66
N ARG A 19 7.75 7.57 -3.02
CA ARG A 19 7.12 8.90 -2.89
C ARG A 19 7.05 9.38 -1.45
N HIS A 20 6.75 8.48 -0.50
CA HIS A 20 6.73 8.83 0.93
C HIS A 20 8.07 9.39 1.41
N THR A 21 9.17 8.75 1.02
CA THR A 21 10.51 9.20 1.43
C THR A 21 10.92 10.46 0.70
N ALA A 22 10.73 10.53 -0.63
CA ALA A 22 11.11 11.69 -1.43
C ALA A 22 10.37 12.99 -1.01
N GLN A 23 9.12 12.88 -0.55
CA GLN A 23 8.37 14.03 -0.04
C GLN A 23 8.80 14.46 1.37
N SER A 24 9.36 13.53 2.14
CA SER A 24 9.71 13.76 3.55
C SER A 24 11.15 14.22 3.71
N ASP A 25 12.07 13.66 2.92
CA ASP A 25 13.51 13.96 2.92
C ASP A 25 14.08 13.60 1.52
N PRO A 26 14.21 14.59 0.62
CA PRO A 26 14.70 14.37 -0.74
C PRO A 26 16.14 13.86 -0.83
N ASP A 27 16.96 14.08 0.20
CA ASP A 27 18.38 13.71 0.22
C ASP A 27 18.59 12.28 0.74
N MET A 28 17.51 11.62 1.19
CA MET A 28 17.58 10.27 1.74
C MET A 28 17.70 9.23 0.62
N ASP A 29 18.90 8.69 0.44
CA ASP A 29 19.19 7.65 -0.56
C ASP A 29 18.81 6.25 -0.04
N LEU A 30 17.57 5.85 -0.32
CA LEU A 30 16.98 4.59 0.12
C LEU A 30 16.70 3.65 -1.05
N THR A 31 16.88 2.35 -0.79
CA THR A 31 16.31 1.28 -1.62
C THR A 31 15.15 0.62 -0.88
N TRP A 32 14.02 0.47 -1.55
CA TRP A 32 12.86 -0.23 -1.00
C TRP A 32 12.80 -1.67 -1.50
N VAL A 33 12.54 -2.60 -0.59
CA VAL A 33 12.33 -4.01 -0.93
C VAL A 33 11.01 -4.52 -0.34
N THR A 34 10.33 -5.38 -1.08
CA THR A 34 9.12 -6.04 -0.61
C THR A 34 9.48 -7.11 0.41
N ALA A 35 9.02 -6.95 1.66
CA ALA A 35 9.17 -7.97 2.69
C ALA A 35 8.08 -9.04 2.59
N GLY A 36 6.87 -8.66 2.16
CA GLY A 36 5.81 -9.63 1.94
C GLY A 36 4.47 -9.01 1.58
N HIS A 37 3.65 -9.83 0.93
CA HIS A 37 2.25 -9.57 0.62
C HIS A 37 1.37 -10.38 1.59
N TYR A 38 0.37 -9.74 2.19
CA TYR A 38 -0.47 -10.37 3.19
C TYR A 38 -1.89 -9.78 3.20
N PHE A 39 -2.80 -10.45 3.93
CA PHE A 39 -4.24 -10.16 3.97
C PHE A 39 -4.87 -9.92 2.59
N SER A 40 -4.40 -10.64 1.56
CA SER A 40 -5.00 -10.56 0.23
C SER A 40 -6.38 -11.20 0.23
N ARG A 41 -7.41 -10.46 -0.18
CA ARG A 41 -8.82 -10.90 -0.11
C ARG A 41 -9.59 -10.49 -1.35
N LYS A 42 -10.12 -11.49 -2.05
CA LYS A 42 -11.05 -11.29 -3.16
C LYS A 42 -12.47 -11.07 -2.61
N PHE A 43 -13.09 -9.94 -2.97
CA PHE A 43 -14.45 -9.59 -2.53
C PHE A 43 -15.51 -9.88 -3.59
N ALA A 44 -15.13 -9.82 -4.87
CA ALA A 44 -16.04 -10.07 -5.98
C ALA A 44 -15.29 -10.63 -7.20
N PRO A 45 -15.97 -11.33 -8.12
CA PRO A 45 -15.37 -11.72 -9.40
C PRO A 45 -14.86 -10.49 -10.17
N THR A 46 -13.79 -10.68 -10.94
CA THR A 46 -13.28 -9.65 -11.87
C THR A 46 -13.72 -9.96 -13.30
N ASP A 47 -14.16 -8.94 -14.02
CA ASP A 47 -14.50 -9.01 -15.45
C ASP A 47 -13.27 -8.68 -16.31
N ILE A 48 -13.08 -9.42 -17.41
CA ILE A 48 -12.00 -9.17 -18.37
C ILE A 48 -12.27 -7.93 -19.23
N ASN A 49 -13.54 -7.63 -19.50
CA ASN A 49 -13.92 -6.56 -20.42
C ASN A 49 -13.95 -5.18 -19.76
N ARG A 50 -13.45 -5.09 -18.53
CA ARG A 50 -13.49 -3.88 -17.73
C ARG A 50 -12.12 -3.55 -17.18
N ASP A 51 -11.83 -2.26 -17.18
CA ASP A 51 -10.63 -1.75 -16.58
C ASP A 51 -10.63 -2.03 -15.08
N MET A 52 -9.42 -2.25 -14.57
CA MET A 52 -9.17 -2.42 -13.15
C MET A 52 -8.28 -1.29 -12.67
N THR A 53 -8.83 -0.45 -11.80
CA THR A 53 -8.10 0.62 -11.13
C THR A 53 -7.41 0.07 -9.90
N LEU A 54 -6.12 0.35 -9.75
CA LEU A 54 -5.38 0.07 -8.52
C LEU A 54 -5.19 1.37 -7.74
N ARG A 55 -5.65 1.38 -6.49
CA ARG A 55 -5.50 2.51 -5.57
C ARG A 55 -4.63 2.07 -4.40
N SER A 56 -3.49 2.73 -4.21
CA SER A 56 -2.53 2.37 -3.16
C SER A 56 -2.25 3.53 -2.24
N TYR A 57 -2.16 3.26 -0.94
CA TYR A 57 -1.88 4.27 0.08
C TYR A 57 -1.23 3.65 1.31
N LEU A 58 -0.42 4.46 2.00
CA LEU A 58 0.16 4.10 3.29
C LEU A 58 -0.94 3.93 4.35
N THR A 59 -0.87 2.83 5.09
CA THR A 59 -1.71 2.59 6.26
C THR A 59 -0.92 2.68 7.56
N SER A 60 0.38 2.40 7.54
CA SER A 60 1.26 2.71 8.66
C SER A 60 2.73 2.83 8.28
N VAL A 61 3.48 3.55 9.09
CA VAL A 61 4.93 3.66 9.02
C VAL A 61 5.52 3.13 10.34
N GLY A 62 6.43 2.16 10.24
CA GLY A 62 7.26 1.68 11.34
C GLY A 62 8.62 2.36 11.35
N GLY A 63 9.55 1.88 12.18
CA GLY A 63 10.90 2.46 12.24
C GLY A 63 11.65 2.33 10.92
N LYS A 64 11.58 1.17 10.26
CA LYS A 64 12.35 0.82 9.05
C LYS A 64 11.51 0.25 7.91
N SER A 65 10.19 0.32 8.06
CA SER A 65 9.25 -0.37 7.18
C SER A 65 7.97 0.44 7.03
N VAL A 66 7.22 0.18 5.97
CA VAL A 66 5.89 0.74 5.76
C VAL A 66 4.91 -0.35 5.41
N GLU A 67 3.67 -0.20 5.87
CA GLU A 67 2.54 -0.96 5.38
C GLU A 67 1.79 -0.11 4.35
N ILE A 68 1.56 -0.71 3.19
CA ILE A 68 0.81 -0.12 2.09
C ILE A 68 -0.37 -1.03 1.80
N ARG A 69 -1.56 -0.44 1.67
CA ARG A 69 -2.74 -1.13 1.17
C ARG A 69 -2.94 -0.82 -0.29
N THR A 70 -3.28 -1.84 -1.07
CA THR A 70 -3.69 -1.72 -2.47
C THR A 70 -5.10 -2.27 -2.64
N ASP A 71 -6.00 -1.38 -3.06
CA ASP A 71 -7.37 -1.68 -3.44
C ASP A 71 -7.44 -1.89 -4.96
N ALA A 72 -8.03 -2.99 -5.40
CA ALA A 72 -8.39 -3.22 -6.80
C ALA A 72 -9.89 -2.94 -6.98
N LEU A 73 -10.19 -2.05 -7.91
CA LEU A 73 -11.53 -1.54 -8.17
C LEU A 73 -11.89 -1.81 -9.63
N GLN A 74 -13.16 -2.13 -9.91
CA GLN A 74 -13.71 -2.15 -11.27
C GLN A 74 -15.03 -1.38 -11.28
N ALA A 75 -15.40 -0.81 -12.43
CA ALA A 75 -16.71 -0.18 -12.60
C ALA A 75 -17.83 -1.18 -12.31
N ASP A 76 -18.87 -0.73 -11.61
CA ASP A 76 -20.05 -1.53 -11.27
C ASP A 76 -20.82 -1.90 -12.57
N PRO A 77 -21.27 -3.15 -12.74
CA PRO A 77 -22.10 -3.55 -13.87
C PRO A 77 -23.39 -2.77 -14.04
N ASP A 78 -23.98 -2.37 -12.92
CA ASP A 78 -25.30 -1.78 -12.89
C ASP A 78 -25.23 -0.24 -12.86
N ASP A 79 -24.07 0.33 -12.51
CA ASP A 79 -23.83 1.77 -12.50
C ASP A 79 -22.36 2.11 -12.88
N PRO A 80 -22.10 2.56 -14.12
CA PRO A 80 -20.75 2.85 -14.58
C PRO A 80 -20.07 4.02 -13.82
N ASN A 81 -20.82 4.83 -13.07
CA ASN A 81 -20.27 5.91 -12.25
C ASN A 81 -19.82 5.42 -10.86
N ARG A 82 -20.01 4.14 -10.54
CA ARG A 82 -19.62 3.55 -9.26
C ARG A 82 -18.48 2.56 -9.45
N GLU A 83 -17.55 2.59 -8.51
CA GLU A 83 -16.48 1.60 -8.41
C GLU A 83 -16.83 0.54 -7.36
N LYS A 84 -16.58 -0.72 -7.71
CA LYS A 84 -16.70 -1.86 -6.81
C LYS A 84 -15.33 -2.39 -6.42
N LEU A 85 -15.11 -2.56 -5.12
CA LEU A 85 -13.91 -3.21 -4.59
C LEU A 85 -13.95 -4.71 -4.91
N VAL A 86 -12.98 -5.18 -5.70
CA VAL A 86 -12.90 -6.59 -6.13
C VAL A 86 -11.80 -7.36 -5.42
N ASN A 87 -10.72 -6.68 -5.01
CA ASN A 87 -9.61 -7.28 -4.28
C ASN A 87 -8.93 -6.26 -3.36
N VAL A 88 -8.33 -6.73 -2.28
CA VAL A 88 -7.40 -5.95 -1.45
C VAL A 88 -6.12 -6.76 -1.26
N CYS A 89 -4.99 -6.08 -1.14
CA CYS A 89 -3.74 -6.65 -0.65
C CYS A 89 -3.05 -5.64 0.26
N HIS A 90 -2.39 -6.14 1.30
CA HIS A 90 -1.45 -5.36 2.10
C HIS A 90 -0.03 -5.81 1.78
N THR A 91 0.88 -4.86 1.70
CA THR A 91 2.30 -5.10 1.42
C THR A 91 3.14 -4.40 2.48
N THR A 92 4.08 -5.13 3.07
CA THR A 92 5.13 -4.51 3.88
C THR A 92 6.34 -4.28 2.99
N MET A 93 6.79 -3.03 2.93
CA MET A 93 8.05 -2.64 2.30
C MET A 93 9.07 -2.32 3.41
N VAL A 94 10.34 -2.65 3.18
CA VAL A 94 11.45 -2.34 4.11
C VAL A 94 12.42 -1.41 3.42
N ALA A 95 12.80 -0.33 4.12
CA ALA A 95 13.79 0.61 3.64
C ALA A 95 15.19 0.12 3.98
N LEU A 96 16.04 0.11 2.96
CA LEU A 96 17.47 -0.18 3.08
C LEU A 96 18.25 1.09 2.73
N ASP A 97 19.31 1.35 3.46
CA ASP A 97 20.31 2.33 3.03
C ASP A 97 20.94 1.86 1.70
N ALA A 98 20.92 2.69 0.66
CA ALA A 98 21.29 2.27 -0.69
C ALA A 98 22.75 1.79 -0.79
N ARG A 99 23.64 2.28 0.08
CA ARG A 99 25.07 1.95 0.07
C ARG A 99 25.38 0.67 0.83
N THR A 100 24.86 0.56 2.05
CA THR A 100 25.14 -0.54 2.98
C THR A 100 24.17 -1.70 2.83
N ARG A 101 23.02 -1.48 2.18
CA ARG A 101 21.90 -2.43 2.04
C ARG A 101 21.33 -2.91 3.37
N LYS A 102 21.59 -2.18 4.46
CA LYS A 102 21.08 -2.50 5.79
C LYS A 102 19.76 -1.78 6.05
N PRO A 103 18.82 -2.39 6.79
CA PRO A 103 17.59 -1.72 7.17
C PRO A 103 17.85 -0.40 7.92
N THR A 104 17.28 0.69 7.43
CA THR A 104 17.48 2.05 7.95
C THR A 104 16.16 2.74 8.28
N ASN A 105 16.24 3.82 9.04
CA ASN A 105 15.05 4.51 9.54
C ASN A 105 14.32 5.25 8.42
N VAL A 106 12.99 5.32 8.53
CA VAL A 106 12.13 6.04 7.58
C VAL A 106 11.41 7.20 8.27
N PRO A 107 11.14 8.30 7.56
CA PRO A 107 10.37 9.41 8.11
C PRO A 107 8.99 8.96 8.59
N PRO A 108 8.51 9.44 9.75
CA PRO A 108 7.19 9.08 10.25
C PRO A 108 6.09 9.57 9.31
N MET A 109 4.94 8.91 9.36
CA MET A 109 3.75 9.38 8.66
C MET A 109 3.30 10.73 9.25
N ARG A 110 3.07 11.73 8.40
CA ARG A 110 2.45 12.98 8.83
C ARG A 110 0.95 12.74 9.00
N ALA A 111 0.43 13.16 10.16
CA ALA A 111 -1.00 13.19 10.40
C ALA A 111 -1.66 14.20 9.46
N ASP A 112 -2.83 13.85 8.93
CA ASP A 112 -3.65 14.82 8.19
C ASP A 112 -4.63 15.43 9.21
N PRO A 113 -4.45 16.71 9.59
CA PRO A 113 -5.30 17.34 10.59
C PRO A 113 -6.76 17.50 10.13
N THR A 114 -7.05 17.25 8.85
CA THR A 114 -8.40 17.34 8.28
C THR A 114 -9.12 16.01 8.16
N ASP A 115 -8.44 14.87 8.40
CA ASP A 115 -8.99 13.51 8.26
C ASP A 115 -8.71 12.65 9.51
N GLU A 116 -9.16 13.13 10.67
CA GLU A 116 -8.99 12.42 11.94
C GLU A 116 -9.65 11.02 11.92
N GLU A 117 -10.82 10.89 11.31
CA GLU A 117 -11.55 9.62 11.21
C GLU A 117 -10.84 8.61 10.30
N GLY A 118 -10.37 9.06 9.13
CA GLY A 118 -9.60 8.22 8.21
C GLY A 118 -8.25 7.82 8.80
N GLU A 119 -7.59 8.71 9.55
CA GLU A 119 -6.39 8.39 10.31
C GLU A 119 -6.65 7.33 11.39
N ALA A 120 -7.69 7.52 12.22
CA ALA A 120 -8.06 6.54 13.24
C ALA A 120 -8.36 5.16 12.64
N ARG A 121 -9.08 5.11 11.51
CA ARG A 121 -9.40 3.87 10.80
C ARG A 121 -8.16 3.17 10.26
N ARG A 122 -7.22 3.91 9.65
CA ARG A 122 -5.95 3.35 9.15
C ARG A 122 -5.10 2.79 10.29
N LEU A 123 -4.98 3.54 11.38
CA LEU A 123 -4.23 3.11 12.57
C LEU A 123 -4.83 1.85 13.21
N ALA A 124 -6.15 1.78 13.33
CA ALA A 124 -6.85 0.60 13.85
C ALA A 124 -6.60 -0.64 12.96
N LEU A 125 -6.66 -0.48 11.64
CA LEU A 125 -6.38 -1.54 10.68
C LEU A 125 -4.93 -2.03 10.80
N ALA A 126 -3.97 -1.11 10.78
CA ALA A 126 -2.55 -1.44 10.90
C ALA A 126 -2.21 -2.12 12.24
N LYS A 127 -2.87 -1.72 13.33
CA LYS A 127 -2.71 -2.37 14.64
C LYS A 127 -3.24 -3.80 14.63
N SER A 128 -4.40 -4.03 14.01
CA SER A 128 -4.95 -5.38 13.84
C SER A 128 -4.07 -6.29 12.97
N HIS A 129 -3.32 -5.72 12.04
CA HIS A 129 -2.41 -6.48 11.17
C HIS A 129 -1.13 -6.84 11.89
N ARG A 130 -0.52 -5.88 12.59
CA ARG A 130 0.70 -6.11 13.38
C ARG A 130 0.53 -7.12 14.50
N SER A 131 -0.66 -7.24 15.09
CA SER A 131 -0.91 -8.27 16.11
C SER A 131 -1.03 -9.69 15.55
N ARG A 132 -0.99 -9.85 14.22
CA ARG A 132 -1.20 -11.13 13.51
C ARG A 132 0.00 -11.54 12.65
N LEU A 133 1.05 -10.72 12.62
CA LEU A 133 2.35 -10.98 12.01
C LEU A 133 3.34 -11.39 13.11
#